data_AF-A0A7L2S0M1-F1
#
_entry.id   AF-A0A7L2S0M1-F1
#
_cell.length_a   1.000
_cell.length_b   1.000
_cell.length_c   1.000
_cell.angle_alpha   90.00
_cell.angle_beta   90.00
_cell.angle_gamma   90.00
#
_symmetry.space_group_name_H-M   'P 1'
#
loop_
_entity.id
_entity.type
_entity.pdbx_description
1 polymer ?
#
loop_
_entity_poly.entity_id
_entity_poly.type
_entity_poly.pdbx_seq_one_letter_code
_entity_poly.pdbx_strand_id
1 'polypeptide(L)'
;SAAARRPWRLFGAMCLLRLPRITQPLEKEEEEMAALMEQVEGEHSCLDFCLILCIHICELLLGVQHRGLMNQDNQSVLPGDFVCSVCWFFADADKSNDRTSLNRKLDSNLMLLVKQKIGNQELWLLPQVEWQPGETLRSTAERAMATFLGDHVQAKVLGNAPYGIYKYKFPKAIRTEDNMGAKVFFFKAFLQSNDLSQTKLKADYLWVTKKELGDYLKSEYLKKVNRFLLD
;
A
#
# COMPACT_ATOMS: atom_id res chain seq x y z
N SER A 1 44.25 7.52 12.92
CA SER A 1 44.12 6.19 12.30
C SER A 1 43.10 6.30 11.17
N ALA A 2 43.55 6.41 9.93
CA ALA A 2 42.65 6.52 8.77
C ALA A 2 42.16 5.11 8.42
N ALA A 3 40.88 4.82 8.68
CA ALA A 3 40.28 3.53 8.34
C ALA A 3 40.48 3.25 6.84
N ALA A 4 41.03 2.09 6.51
CA ALA A 4 41.25 1.64 5.14
C ALA A 4 39.96 1.81 4.32
N ARG A 5 40.02 2.62 3.26
CA ARG A 5 38.86 2.91 2.42
C ARG A 5 38.44 1.62 1.73
N ARG A 6 37.20 1.18 2.02
CA ARG A 6 36.65 -0.03 1.38
C ARG A 6 36.27 0.32 -0.04
N PRO A 7 36.56 -0.56 -1.03
CA PRO A 7 36.27 -0.26 -2.43
C PRO A 7 34.77 -0.24 -2.78
N TRP A 8 33.90 -0.58 -1.82
CA TRP A 8 32.45 -0.61 -1.97
C TRP A 8 31.80 0.44 -1.08
N ARG A 9 31.07 1.36 -1.70
CA ARG A 9 30.22 2.32 -0.99
C ARG A 9 28.96 1.63 -0.49
N LEU A 10 28.54 1.97 0.72
CA LEU A 10 27.34 1.42 1.36
C LEU A 10 26.22 2.45 1.26
N PHE A 11 25.05 2.00 0.81
CA PHE A 11 23.85 2.81 0.71
C PHE A 11 22.72 2.16 1.51
N GLY A 12 22.02 2.98 2.30
CA GLY A 12 20.76 2.60 2.92
C GLY A 12 19.61 3.08 2.03
N ALA A 13 18.77 2.15 1.58
CA ALA A 13 17.58 2.44 0.79
C ALA A 13 16.33 2.04 1.58
N MET A 14 15.28 2.84 1.48
CA MET A 14 14.00 2.54 2.10
C MET A 14 12.93 2.25 1.04
N CYS A 15 12.25 1.11 1.20
CA CYS A 15 11.02 0.78 0.52
C CYS A 15 9.86 1.18 1.42
N LEU A 16 9.30 2.37 1.15
CA LEU A 16 8.10 2.83 1.82
C LEU A 16 6.87 2.29 1.10
N LEU A 17 6.02 1.61 1.87
CA LEU A 17 4.79 0.99 1.40
C LEU A 17 3.58 1.66 2.05
N ARG A 18 2.61 2.06 1.23
CA ARG A 18 1.26 2.37 1.69
C ARG A 18 0.44 1.09 1.58
N LEU A 19 -0.02 0.59 2.72
CA LEU A 19 -0.88 -0.59 2.83
C LEU A 19 -2.25 -0.35 2.20
N PRO A 20 -2.98 -1.40 1.80
CA PRO A 20 -4.31 -1.22 1.25
C PRO A 20 -5.23 -0.72 2.35
N ARG A 21 -6.09 0.24 2.00
CA ARG A 21 -7.08 0.83 2.91
C ARG A 21 -8.46 0.20 2.74
N ILE A 22 -8.69 -0.42 1.58
CA ILE A 22 -9.94 -1.10 1.24
C ILE A 22 -9.59 -2.56 0.97
N THR A 23 -10.54 -3.44 1.29
CA THR A 23 -10.47 -4.85 0.90
C THR A 23 -10.47 -4.99 -0.62
N GLN A 24 -9.79 -6.01 -1.12
CA GLN A 24 -9.84 -6.32 -2.53
C GLN A 24 -11.26 -6.74 -2.92
N PRO A 25 -11.72 -6.40 -4.13
CA PRO A 25 -12.97 -6.95 -4.65
C PRO A 25 -12.84 -8.47 -4.74
N LEU A 26 -13.92 -9.16 -4.39
CA LEU A 26 -13.98 -10.61 -4.46
C LEU A 26 -13.91 -11.07 -5.92
N GLU A 27 -13.23 -12.18 -6.17
CA GLU A 27 -13.34 -12.86 -7.46
C GLU A 27 -14.71 -13.54 -7.58
N LYS A 28 -15.15 -13.82 -8.80
CA LYS A 28 -16.49 -14.38 -9.04
C LYS A 28 -16.69 -15.72 -8.31
N GLU A 29 -15.64 -16.54 -8.29
CA GLU A 29 -15.63 -17.82 -7.59
C GLU A 29 -15.71 -17.64 -6.07
N GLU A 30 -15.10 -16.58 -5.53
CA GLU A 30 -15.17 -16.23 -4.10
C GLU A 30 -16.56 -15.70 -3.72
N GLU A 31 -17.21 -14.94 -4.61
CA GLU A 31 -18.60 -14.49 -4.43
C GLU A 31 -19.56 -15.69 -4.38
N GLU A 32 -19.40 -16.65 -5.28
CA GLU A 32 -20.21 -17.88 -5.30
C GLU A 32 -20.01 -18.70 -4.02
N MET A 33 -18.76 -18.83 -3.55
CA MET A 33 -18.44 -19.53 -2.30
C MET A 33 -18.99 -18.79 -1.07
N ALA A 34 -18.90 -17.45 -1.06
CA ALA A 34 -19.45 -16.63 0.03
C ALA A 34 -20.96 -16.77 0.13
N ALA A 35 -21.68 -16.74 -1.02
CA ALA A 35 -23.12 -16.96 -1.05
C ALA A 35 -23.51 -18.36 -0.57
N LEU A 36 -22.74 -19.39 -0.93
CA LEU A 36 -22.96 -20.75 -0.42
C LEU A 36 -22.70 -20.83 1.10
N MET A 37 -21.63 -20.20 1.59
CA MET A 37 -21.31 -20.19 3.01
C MET A 37 -22.41 -19.49 3.81
N GLU A 38 -22.95 -18.37 3.30
CA GLU A 38 -24.09 -17.68 3.91
C GLU A 38 -25.36 -18.55 3.95
N GLN A 39 -25.63 -19.33 2.89
CA GLN A 39 -26.73 -20.30 2.88
C GLN A 39 -26.55 -21.38 3.94
N VAL A 40 -25.36 -21.98 4.01
CA VAL A 40 -25.03 -23.02 5.01
C VAL A 40 -25.12 -22.46 6.42
N GLU A 41 -24.58 -21.26 6.66
CA GLU A 41 -24.71 -20.58 7.96
C GLU A 41 -26.17 -20.35 8.32
N GLY A 42 -27.01 -19.89 7.38
CA GLY A 42 -28.44 -19.73 7.60
C GLY A 42 -29.13 -21.05 7.97
N GLU A 43 -28.89 -22.12 7.21
CA GLU A 43 -29.51 -23.44 7.44
C GLU A 43 -29.05 -24.11 8.74
N HIS A 44 -27.81 -23.89 9.14
CA HIS A 44 -27.22 -24.47 10.36
C HIS A 44 -27.27 -23.53 11.57
N SER A 45 -27.72 -22.29 11.41
CA SER A 45 -27.93 -21.36 12.52
C SER A 45 -29.16 -21.74 13.32
N CYS A 46 -29.02 -21.72 14.64
CA CYS A 46 -30.19 -21.65 15.53
C CYS A 46 -30.87 -20.30 15.27
N LEU A 47 -32.20 -20.27 15.20
CA LEU A 47 -32.93 -19.01 15.10
C LEU A 47 -32.53 -18.09 16.27
N ASP A 48 -31.87 -16.96 15.96
CA ASP A 48 -31.55 -15.96 16.97
C ASP A 48 -32.84 -15.41 17.59
N PHE A 49 -32.79 -15.00 18.87
CA PHE A 49 -33.95 -14.53 19.63
C PHE A 49 -34.70 -13.38 18.92
N CYS A 50 -33.97 -12.54 18.17
CA CYS A 50 -34.54 -11.47 17.34
C CYS A 50 -35.34 -12.02 16.15
N LEU A 51 -34.84 -13.07 15.48
CA LEU A 51 -35.55 -13.73 14.38
C LEU A 51 -36.81 -14.44 14.88
N ILE A 52 -36.73 -15.13 16.02
CA ILE A 52 -37.89 -15.77 16.66
C ILE A 52 -38.95 -14.71 17.01
N LEU A 53 -38.54 -13.59 17.59
CA LEU A 53 -39.45 -12.48 17.91
C LEU A 53 -40.08 -11.88 16.65
N CYS A 54 -39.31 -11.69 15.57
CA CYS A 54 -39.83 -11.25 14.28
C CYS A 54 -40.83 -12.25 13.67
N ILE A 55 -40.54 -13.55 13.72
CA ILE A 55 -41.46 -14.60 13.25
C ILE A 55 -42.75 -14.59 14.07
N HIS A 56 -42.64 -14.50 15.40
CA HIS A 56 -43.80 -14.46 16.30
C HIS A 56 -44.66 -13.20 16.07
N ILE A 57 -44.03 -12.05 15.84
CA ILE A 57 -44.73 -10.79 15.51
C ILE A 57 -45.38 -10.89 14.12
N CYS A 58 -44.71 -11.48 13.11
CA CYS A 58 -45.29 -11.72 11.80
C CYS A 58 -46.48 -12.69 11.84
N GLU A 59 -46.39 -13.78 12.61
CA GLU A 59 -47.51 -14.71 12.81
C GLU A 59 -48.69 -14.04 13.53
N LEU A 60 -48.42 -13.19 14.53
CA LEU A 60 -49.45 -12.38 15.19
C LEU A 60 -50.11 -11.39 14.22
N LEU A 61 -49.34 -10.74 13.34
CA LEU A 61 -49.86 -9.80 12.34
C LEU A 61 -50.66 -10.51 11.23
N LEU A 62 -50.21 -11.69 10.77
CA LEU A 62 -50.91 -12.50 9.77
C LEU A 62 -52.16 -13.19 10.35
N GLY A 63 -52.15 -13.57 11.63
CA GLY A 63 -53.31 -14.10 12.36
C GLY A 63 -54.43 -13.08 12.58
N VAL A 64 -54.13 -11.78 12.50
CA VAL A 64 -55.12 -10.69 12.55
C VAL A 64 -55.81 -10.48 11.20
N GLN A 65 -55.26 -11.02 10.11
CA GLN A 65 -55.71 -10.75 8.73
C GLN A 65 -56.90 -11.60 8.26
N HIS A 66 -57.79 -11.99 9.18
CA HIS A 66 -59.17 -12.39 8.85
C HIS A 66 -60.24 -11.38 9.32
N ARG A 67 -59.85 -10.23 9.87
CA ARG A 67 -60.75 -9.10 10.10
C ARG A 67 -60.06 -7.76 9.82
N GLY A 68 -60.20 -7.25 8.59
CA GLY A 68 -59.93 -5.84 8.30
C GLY A 68 -59.32 -5.61 6.93
N LEU A 69 -60.15 -5.09 6.03
CA LEU A 69 -59.76 -4.55 4.73
C LEU A 69 -59.04 -3.19 4.87
N MET A 70 -58.13 -2.94 3.92
CA MET A 70 -57.58 -1.63 3.49
C MET A 70 -56.63 -0.90 4.45
N ASN A 71 -55.36 -0.73 4.12
CA ASN A 71 -54.89 0.35 3.22
C ASN A 71 -53.37 0.30 3.04
N GLN A 72 -52.96 0.83 1.89
CA GLN A 72 -51.60 1.07 1.44
C GLN A 72 -50.85 2.02 2.39
N ASP A 73 -49.53 1.96 2.27
CA ASP A 73 -48.51 2.97 2.66
C ASP A 73 -47.46 2.43 3.64
N ASN A 74 -46.77 1.36 3.24
CA ASN A 74 -45.40 1.16 3.70
C ASN A 74 -44.50 1.34 2.49
N GLN A 75 -43.98 2.55 2.37
CA GLN A 75 -42.82 2.84 1.56
C GLN A 75 -41.69 1.94 2.06
N SER A 76 -41.49 0.82 1.39
CA SER A 76 -40.34 -0.05 1.58
C SER A 76 -39.12 0.78 1.20
N VAL A 77 -38.48 1.35 2.21
CA VAL A 77 -37.12 1.88 2.10
C VAL A 77 -36.27 0.70 1.64
N LEU A 78 -35.93 0.70 0.35
CA LEU A 78 -35.06 -0.31 -0.23
C LEU A 78 -33.71 -0.24 0.50
N PRO A 79 -33.11 -1.37 0.90
CA PRO A 79 -31.77 -1.38 1.50
C PRO A 79 -30.65 -0.98 0.50
N GLY A 80 -31.00 -0.44 -0.68
CA GLY A 80 -30.07 0.07 -1.69
C GLY A 80 -29.70 1.54 -1.52
N ASP A 81 -30.46 2.34 -0.78
CA ASP A 81 -30.26 3.79 -0.71
C ASP A 81 -29.17 4.23 0.29
N PHE A 82 -28.58 3.30 1.05
CA PHE A 82 -27.42 3.57 1.91
C PHE A 82 -26.08 3.45 1.16
N VAL A 83 -26.10 2.99 -0.10
CA VAL A 83 -24.89 2.77 -0.93
C VAL A 83 -24.61 3.99 -1.81
N CYS A 84 -24.49 5.22 -1.28
CA CYS A 84 -24.20 6.34 -2.19
C CYS A 84 -23.47 7.59 -1.67
N SER A 85 -22.64 7.49 -0.63
CA SER A 85 -21.64 8.56 -0.39
C SER A 85 -20.20 8.06 -0.33
N VAL A 86 -19.98 6.80 0.03
CA VAL A 86 -18.62 6.28 0.25
C VAL A 86 -17.95 5.88 -1.08
N CYS A 87 -18.69 5.29 -2.02
CA CYS A 87 -18.15 4.82 -3.31
C CYS A 87 -17.73 5.93 -4.29
N TRP A 88 -18.38 7.10 -4.26
CA TRP A 88 -18.09 8.18 -5.21
C TRP A 88 -16.67 8.75 -5.06
N PHE A 89 -16.16 8.87 -3.82
CA PHE A 89 -14.85 9.49 -3.57
C PHE A 89 -13.69 8.67 -4.14
N PHE A 90 -13.85 7.36 -4.32
CA PHE A 90 -12.78 6.47 -4.81
C PHE A 90 -12.58 6.57 -6.32
N ALA A 91 -13.64 6.85 -7.08
CA ALA A 91 -13.58 6.80 -8.53
C ALA A 91 -12.79 7.96 -9.15
N ASP A 92 -12.75 9.13 -8.51
CA ASP A 92 -12.20 10.34 -9.16
C ASP A 92 -10.67 10.34 -9.26
N ALA A 93 -9.94 9.90 -8.22
CA ALA A 93 -8.47 9.79 -8.26
C ALA A 93 -7.99 8.61 -9.14
N ASP A 94 -8.79 7.56 -9.24
CA ASP A 94 -8.50 6.43 -10.11
C ASP A 94 -8.75 6.77 -11.59
N LYS A 95 -9.77 7.59 -11.88
CA LYS A 95 -10.04 8.13 -13.24
C LYS A 95 -8.95 9.09 -13.72
N SER A 96 -8.41 9.94 -12.85
CA SER A 96 -7.38 10.93 -13.23
C SER A 96 -5.97 10.32 -13.35
N ASN A 97 -5.75 9.10 -12.84
CA ASN A 97 -4.45 8.42 -12.83
C ASN A 97 -3.32 9.29 -12.23
N ASP A 98 -3.65 10.06 -11.19
CA ASP A 98 -2.70 10.94 -10.51
C ASP A 98 -1.72 10.12 -9.64
N ARG A 99 -0.51 9.92 -10.17
CA ARG A 99 0.53 9.08 -9.54
C ARG A 99 1.26 9.74 -8.36
N THR A 100 1.01 11.01 -8.11
CA THR A 100 1.54 11.74 -6.93
C THR A 100 0.61 11.64 -5.73
N SER A 101 -0.66 11.30 -5.96
CA SER A 101 -1.67 11.19 -4.92
C SER A 101 -1.58 9.87 -4.16
N LEU A 102 -1.85 9.91 -2.86
CA LEU A 102 -1.97 8.71 -2.02
C LEU A 102 -3.35 8.06 -2.11
N ASN A 103 -4.34 8.70 -2.72
CA ASN A 103 -5.73 8.26 -2.72
C ASN A 103 -6.11 7.39 -3.93
N ARG A 104 -5.15 7.11 -4.82
CA ARG A 104 -5.29 6.20 -5.96
C ARG A 104 -5.14 4.73 -5.53
N LYS A 105 -5.85 3.77 -6.12
CA LYS A 105 -5.68 2.31 -5.92
C LYS A 105 -5.62 1.92 -4.43
N LEU A 106 -6.71 2.15 -3.71
CA LEU A 106 -6.80 1.92 -2.26
C LEU A 106 -6.86 0.43 -1.87
N ASP A 107 -7.22 -0.42 -2.81
CA ASP A 107 -7.23 -1.89 -2.77
C ASP A 107 -5.83 -2.52 -2.78
N SER A 108 -4.84 -1.78 -3.28
CA SER A 108 -3.50 -2.29 -3.58
C SER A 108 -2.41 -1.61 -2.77
N ASN A 109 -1.29 -2.31 -2.60
CA ASN A 109 -0.07 -1.75 -2.01
C ASN A 109 0.59 -0.76 -2.98
N LEU A 110 0.90 0.45 -2.49
CA LEU A 110 1.66 1.44 -3.25
C LEU A 110 3.07 1.60 -2.70
N MET A 111 4.03 1.78 -3.60
CA MET A 111 5.44 2.00 -3.31
C MET A 111 5.87 3.40 -3.71
N LEU A 112 6.73 3.99 -2.88
CA LEU A 112 7.37 5.25 -3.21
C LEU A 112 8.61 5.05 -4.09
N LEU A 113 8.62 5.74 -5.23
CA LEU A 113 9.81 5.98 -6.04
C LEU A 113 10.17 7.46 -5.99
N VAL A 114 11.47 7.73 -6.04
CA VAL A 114 12.02 9.10 -6.07
C VAL A 114 12.96 9.21 -7.26
N LYS A 115 12.90 10.34 -7.94
CA LYS A 115 13.80 10.65 -9.04
C LYS A 115 15.17 11.04 -8.49
N GLN A 116 16.20 10.28 -8.84
CA GLN A 116 17.57 10.50 -8.39
C GLN A 116 18.52 10.68 -9.56
N LYS A 117 19.47 11.60 -9.43
CA LYS A 117 20.58 11.79 -10.37
C LYS A 117 21.74 10.89 -9.98
N ILE A 118 22.01 9.86 -10.78
CA ILE A 118 23.20 9.01 -10.64
C ILE A 118 24.14 9.28 -11.82
N GLY A 119 25.23 10.01 -11.55
CA GLY A 119 26.09 10.53 -12.60
C GLY A 119 25.33 11.52 -13.48
N ASN A 120 25.30 11.26 -14.79
CA ASN A 120 24.58 12.09 -15.77
C ASN A 120 23.17 11.57 -16.12
N GLN A 121 22.71 10.48 -15.48
CA GLN A 121 21.40 9.90 -15.76
C GLN A 121 20.43 10.16 -14.60
N GLU A 122 19.24 10.63 -14.94
CA GLU A 122 18.10 10.69 -14.02
C GLU A 122 17.38 9.33 -14.04
N LEU A 123 17.33 8.65 -12.90
CA LEU A 123 16.74 7.33 -12.75
C LEU A 123 15.72 7.35 -11.60
N TRP A 124 14.61 6.66 -11.80
CA TRP A 124 13.66 6.37 -10.73
C TRP A 124 14.20 5.24 -9.87
N LEU A 125 14.33 5.49 -8.58
CA LEU A 125 14.85 4.54 -7.62
C LEU A 125 14.10 4.64 -6.30
N LEU A 126 14.32 3.66 -5.42
CA LEU A 126 13.89 3.80 -4.04
C LEU A 126 14.71 4.92 -3.37
N PRO A 127 14.13 5.67 -2.43
CA PRO A 127 14.85 6.67 -1.66
C PRO A 127 16.07 6.02 -0.98
N GLN A 128 17.26 6.38 -1.44
CA GLN A 128 18.54 5.84 -0.97
C GLN A 128 19.54 6.95 -0.69
N VAL A 129 20.35 6.76 0.35
CA VAL A 129 21.41 7.69 0.75
C VAL A 129 22.65 6.90 1.18
N GLU A 130 23.82 7.52 1.01
CA GLU A 130 25.09 6.95 1.46
C GLU A 130 25.16 6.87 2.99
N TRP A 131 25.69 5.74 3.47
CA TRP A 131 25.95 5.50 4.88
C TRP A 131 27.11 6.35 5.40
N GLN A 132 26.94 6.92 6.59
CA GLN A 132 27.96 7.73 7.25
C GLN A 132 28.54 6.99 8.48
N PRO A 133 29.84 7.18 8.78
CA PRO A 133 30.45 6.58 9.96
C PRO A 133 29.75 7.07 11.24
N GLY A 134 29.34 6.13 12.10
CA GLY A 134 28.65 6.43 13.37
C GLY A 134 27.14 6.18 13.33
N GLU A 135 26.54 5.94 12.15
CA GLU A 135 25.13 5.58 12.01
C GLU A 135 24.93 4.07 11.83
N THR A 136 23.74 3.57 12.17
CA THR A 136 23.31 2.22 11.75
C THR A 136 22.76 2.27 10.32
N LEU A 137 22.80 1.15 9.59
CA LEU A 137 22.22 1.08 8.23
C LEU A 137 20.72 1.41 8.23
N ARG A 138 20.01 1.05 9.30
CA ARG A 138 18.61 1.41 9.52
C ARG A 138 18.43 2.93 9.66
N SER A 139 19.23 3.56 10.52
CA SER A 139 19.20 5.02 10.72
C SER A 139 19.53 5.77 9.43
N THR A 140 20.46 5.26 8.61
CA THR A 140 20.72 5.80 7.26
C THR A 140 19.48 5.71 6.35
N ALA A 141 18.70 4.63 6.41
CA ALA A 141 17.46 4.52 5.66
C ALA A 141 16.38 5.51 6.17
N GLU A 142 16.25 5.67 7.48
CA GLU A 142 15.35 6.66 8.10
C GLU A 142 15.74 8.09 7.70
N ARG A 143 17.06 8.38 7.68
CA ARG A 143 17.60 9.64 7.16
C ARG A 143 17.32 9.83 5.66
N ALA A 144 17.36 8.76 4.87
CA ALA A 144 16.98 8.83 3.46
C ALA A 144 15.53 9.32 3.31
N MET A 145 14.62 8.80 4.12
CA MET A 145 13.23 9.27 4.12
C MET A 145 13.10 10.73 4.49
N ALA A 146 13.70 11.16 5.60
CA ALA A 146 13.68 12.56 6.03
C ALA A 146 14.28 13.49 4.95
N THR A 147 15.29 13.02 4.21
CA THR A 147 15.92 13.78 3.13
C THR A 147 14.97 14.04 1.96
N PHE A 148 14.21 13.04 1.53
CA PHE A 148 13.34 13.15 0.34
C PHE A 148 11.92 13.59 0.68
N LEU A 149 11.36 13.07 1.76
CA LEU A 149 9.97 13.29 2.17
C LEU A 149 9.80 14.39 3.23
N GLY A 150 10.88 14.85 3.87
CA GLY A 150 10.82 15.78 4.99
C GLY A 150 10.47 15.13 6.33
N ASP A 151 10.51 15.92 7.39
CA ASP A 151 10.38 15.42 8.78
C ASP A 151 8.93 15.09 9.20
N HIS A 152 7.94 15.50 8.40
CA HIS A 152 6.52 15.33 8.72
C HIS A 152 5.96 13.94 8.36
N VAL A 153 6.70 13.12 7.62
CA VAL A 153 6.23 11.80 7.20
C VAL A 153 6.61 10.74 8.24
N GLN A 154 5.59 10.20 8.91
CA GLN A 154 5.77 9.10 9.86
C GLN A 154 5.75 7.77 9.12
N ALA A 155 6.90 7.09 9.17
CA ALA A 155 7.08 5.76 8.60
C ALA A 155 7.51 4.78 9.69
N LYS A 156 6.83 3.63 9.78
CA LYS A 156 7.17 2.54 10.70
C LYS A 156 8.10 1.56 10.00
N VAL A 157 9.39 1.61 10.32
CA VAL A 157 10.40 0.68 9.79
C VAL A 157 10.25 -0.70 10.42
N LEU A 158 10.30 -1.74 9.59
CA LEU A 158 10.13 -3.13 10.00
C LEU A 158 11.48 -3.77 10.30
N GLY A 159 11.77 -3.94 11.59
CA GLY A 159 12.99 -4.60 12.05
C GLY A 159 14.28 -3.83 11.74
N ASN A 160 15.41 -4.44 12.10
CA ASN A 160 16.75 -3.89 11.87
C ASN A 160 17.54 -4.64 10.79
N ALA A 161 16.98 -5.73 10.26
CA ALA A 161 17.62 -6.53 9.22
C ALA A 161 17.25 -5.99 7.83
N PRO A 162 18.20 -5.88 6.89
CA PRO A 162 17.88 -5.54 5.51
C PRO A 162 17.15 -6.72 4.84
N TYR A 163 16.12 -6.41 4.06
CA TYR A 163 15.31 -7.40 3.34
C TYR A 163 15.96 -7.84 2.02
N GLY A 164 16.87 -7.03 1.49
CA GLY A 164 17.55 -7.32 0.24
C GLY A 164 18.81 -6.50 0.07
N ILE A 165 19.69 -6.99 -0.79
CA ILE A 165 20.93 -6.32 -1.16
C ILE A 165 21.02 -6.26 -2.68
N TYR A 166 21.26 -5.08 -3.21
CA TYR A 166 21.60 -4.87 -4.62
C TYR A 166 23.04 -4.39 -4.73
N LYS A 167 23.85 -5.13 -5.48
CA LYS A 167 25.25 -4.79 -5.75
C LYS A 167 25.39 -4.39 -7.21
N TYR A 168 26.00 -3.25 -7.47
CA TYR A 168 26.34 -2.83 -8.82
C TYR A 168 27.72 -2.18 -8.86
N LYS A 169 28.38 -2.34 -10.00
CA LYS A 169 29.69 -1.73 -10.26
C LYS A 169 29.48 -0.44 -11.02
N PHE A 170 30.25 0.60 -10.69
CA PHE A 170 30.19 1.85 -11.47
C PHE A 170 30.67 1.62 -12.92
N PRO A 171 30.29 2.48 -13.88
CA PRO A 171 30.86 2.44 -15.22
C PRO A 171 32.40 2.58 -15.16
N LYS A 172 33.11 1.94 -16.10
CA LYS A 172 34.59 1.91 -16.10
C LYS A 172 35.21 3.32 -16.03
N ALA A 173 34.54 4.34 -16.57
CA ALA A 173 34.97 5.74 -16.55
C ALA A 173 35.13 6.35 -15.15
N ILE A 174 34.44 5.83 -14.13
CA ILE A 174 34.45 6.37 -12.75
C ILE A 174 35.10 5.36 -11.78
N ARG A 175 35.58 4.23 -12.27
CA ARG A 175 36.19 3.21 -11.41
C ARG A 175 37.58 3.65 -10.97
N THR A 176 37.78 3.67 -9.66
CA THR A 176 39.08 3.82 -9.00
C THR A 176 39.28 2.60 -8.10
N GLU A 177 40.53 2.28 -7.71
CA GLU A 177 40.83 1.18 -6.78
C GLU A 177 40.01 1.30 -5.48
N ASP A 178 39.83 2.54 -5.02
CA ASP A 178 39.04 2.88 -3.84
C ASP A 178 37.51 2.95 -4.08
N ASN A 179 37.05 2.86 -5.34
CA ASN A 179 35.65 3.08 -5.71
C ASN A 179 35.21 2.15 -6.85
N MET A 180 35.09 0.85 -6.53
CA MET A 180 34.66 -0.18 -7.47
C MET A 180 33.15 -0.18 -7.74
N GLY A 181 32.34 0.16 -6.74
CA GLY A 181 30.88 0.07 -6.85
C GLY A 181 30.14 0.39 -5.56
N ALA A 182 28.84 0.11 -5.59
CA ALA A 182 27.94 0.36 -4.48
C ALA A 182 27.15 -0.90 -4.11
N LYS A 183 26.89 -1.03 -2.81
CA LYS A 183 25.99 -2.02 -2.21
C LYS A 183 24.83 -1.26 -1.56
N VAL A 184 23.64 -1.49 -2.07
CA VAL A 184 22.40 -0.89 -1.58
C VAL A 184 21.68 -1.91 -0.71
N PHE A 185 21.39 -1.54 0.53
CA PHE A 185 20.65 -2.35 1.48
C PHE A 185 19.22 -1.83 1.57
N PHE A 186 18.23 -2.70 1.33
CA PHE A 186 16.83 -2.33 1.35
C PHE A 186 16.20 -2.59 2.71
N PHE A 187 15.56 -1.59 3.26
CA PHE A 187 14.72 -1.68 4.45
C PHE A 187 13.26 -1.46 4.07
N LYS A 188 12.35 -2.18 4.73
CA LYS A 188 10.90 -2.05 4.51
C LYS A 188 10.30 -1.17 5.59
N ALA A 189 9.43 -0.26 5.18
CA ALA A 189 8.68 0.58 6.10
C ALA A 189 7.23 0.76 5.63
N PHE A 190 6.32 0.94 6.58
CA PHE A 190 4.93 1.27 6.29
C PHE A 190 4.67 2.74 6.54
N LEU A 191 3.97 3.37 5.61
CA LEU A 191 3.47 4.72 5.77
C LEU A 191 2.33 4.71 6.79
N GLN A 192 2.48 5.48 7.86
CA GLN A 192 1.42 5.70 8.85
C GLN A 192 0.68 7.02 8.61
N SER A 193 1.37 8.03 8.07
CA SER A 193 0.76 9.33 7.79
C SER A 193 -0.31 9.24 6.71
N ASN A 194 -1.46 9.90 6.96
CA ASN A 194 -2.60 9.87 6.04
C ASN A 194 -2.48 10.86 4.88
N ASP A 195 -1.62 11.87 5.01
CA ASP A 195 -1.50 12.98 4.05
C ASP A 195 -0.04 13.42 3.84
N LEU A 196 0.31 13.74 2.59
CA LEU A 196 1.59 14.30 2.15
C LEU A 196 1.45 15.74 1.64
N SER A 197 0.22 16.28 1.60
CA SER A 197 -0.14 17.54 0.95
C SER A 197 0.56 18.78 1.50
N GLN A 198 1.03 18.74 2.75
CA GLN A 198 1.64 19.89 3.41
C GLN A 198 3.17 19.92 3.30
N THR A 199 3.79 18.87 2.78
CA THR A 199 5.24 18.77 2.75
C THR A 199 5.75 19.28 1.41
N LYS A 200 6.56 20.35 1.42
CA LYS A 200 7.37 20.73 0.26
C LYS A 200 8.37 19.61 -0.02
N LEU A 201 7.96 18.64 -0.82
CA LEU A 201 8.78 17.51 -1.19
C LEU A 201 9.96 18.02 -2.02
N LYS A 202 11.19 17.66 -1.58
CA LYS A 202 12.43 18.22 -2.15
C LYS A 202 12.78 17.62 -3.52
N ALA A 203 12.14 16.51 -3.88
CA ALA A 203 12.38 15.78 -5.11
C ALA A 203 11.08 15.25 -5.70
N ASP A 204 11.07 15.03 -7.02
CA ASP A 204 9.96 14.38 -7.71
C ASP A 204 9.77 12.97 -7.17
N TYR A 205 8.55 12.67 -6.77
CA TYR A 205 8.17 11.39 -6.19
C TYR A 205 6.97 10.80 -6.92
N LEU A 206 6.85 9.48 -6.82
CA LEU A 206 5.84 8.72 -7.53
C LEU A 206 5.36 7.56 -6.65
N TRP A 207 4.05 7.37 -6.58
CA TRP A 207 3.45 6.21 -5.96
C TRP A 207 3.05 5.20 -7.04
N VAL A 208 3.63 4.00 -6.97
CA VAL A 208 3.45 2.96 -7.99
C VAL A 208 3.02 1.64 -7.40
N THR A 209 2.20 0.91 -8.14
CA THR A 209 1.91 -0.49 -7.84
C THR A 209 3.05 -1.42 -8.29
N LYS A 210 3.05 -2.65 -7.78
CA LYS A 210 4.01 -3.67 -8.21
C LYS A 210 3.97 -3.95 -9.72
N LYS A 211 2.78 -3.92 -10.33
CA LYS A 211 2.58 -4.12 -11.78
C LYS A 211 3.26 -3.01 -12.60
N GLU A 212 3.12 -1.75 -12.17
CA GLU A 212 3.69 -0.57 -12.84
C GLU A 212 5.19 -0.38 -12.57
N LEU A 213 5.74 -1.07 -11.56
CA LEU A 213 7.15 -0.97 -11.18
C LEU A 213 8.10 -1.33 -12.34
N GLY A 214 7.63 -2.21 -13.24
CA GLY A 214 8.28 -2.65 -14.46
C GLY A 214 8.76 -1.52 -15.37
N ASP A 215 7.95 -0.47 -15.48
CA ASP A 215 8.13 0.59 -16.47
C ASP A 215 9.23 1.59 -16.06
N TYR A 216 9.53 1.67 -14.76
CA TYR A 216 10.45 2.68 -14.21
C TYR A 216 11.80 2.10 -13.83
N LEU A 217 11.81 0.89 -13.26
CA LEU A 217 13.03 0.30 -12.71
C LEU A 217 13.75 -0.55 -13.76
N LYS A 218 15.08 -0.48 -13.75
CA LYS A 218 15.90 -1.40 -14.55
C LYS A 218 15.61 -2.85 -14.15
N SER A 219 15.50 -3.75 -15.14
CA SER A 219 15.14 -5.15 -14.92
C SER A 219 15.94 -5.86 -13.81
N GLU A 220 17.27 -5.66 -13.77
CA GLU A 220 18.13 -6.28 -12.74
C GLU A 220 17.85 -5.76 -11.33
N TYR A 221 17.47 -4.50 -11.20
CA TYR A 221 17.10 -3.89 -9.92
C TYR A 221 15.70 -4.36 -9.51
N LEU A 222 14.75 -4.38 -10.45
CA LEU A 222 13.39 -4.86 -10.24
C LEU A 222 13.35 -6.32 -9.77
N LYS A 223 14.18 -7.21 -10.32
CA LYS A 223 14.29 -8.60 -9.85
C LYS A 223 14.65 -8.69 -8.36
N LYS A 224 15.49 -7.78 -7.85
CA LYS A 224 15.84 -7.74 -6.42
C LYS A 224 14.72 -7.18 -5.57
N VAL A 225 14.04 -6.16 -6.07
CA VAL A 225 12.91 -5.53 -5.39
C VAL A 225 11.74 -6.50 -5.27
N ASN A 226 11.35 -7.14 -6.37
CA ASN A 226 10.26 -8.12 -6.39
C ASN A 226 10.48 -9.32 -5.46
N ARG A 227 11.72 -9.64 -5.11
CA ARG A 227 12.03 -10.77 -4.21
C ARG A 227 11.58 -10.53 -2.77
N PHE A 228 11.51 -9.29 -2.31
CA PHE A 228 11.11 -8.97 -0.93
C PHE A 228 9.72 -8.32 -0.81
N LEU A 229 9.06 -8.07 -1.95
CA LEU A 229 7.69 -7.59 -1.99
C LEU A 229 6.73 -8.78 -2.00
N LEU A 230 5.89 -8.83 -0.98
CA LEU A 230 4.73 -9.73 -0.94
C LEU A 230 3.61 -9.06 -1.73
N ASP A 231 2.95 -9.84 -2.60
CA ASP A 231 1.60 -9.50 -3.09
C ASP A 231 0.59 -10.04 -2.08
#